data_AF-A0A0M6YE76-F1
#
_entry.id   AF-A0A0M6YE76-F1
#
_cell.length_a   1.000
_cell.length_b   1.000
_cell.length_c   1.000
_cell.angle_alpha   90.00
_cell.angle_beta   90.00
_cell.angle_gamma   90.00
#
_symmetry.space_group_name_H-M   'P 1'
#
loop_
_entity.id
_entity.type
_entity.pdbx_description
1 polymer ?
#
loop_
_entity_poly.entity_id
_entity_poly.type
_entity_poly.pdbx_seq_one_letter_code
_entity_poly.pdbx_strand_id
1 'polypeptide(L)'
;MVSAIQLPKGIKIKSADLGDSSRFEVKKRSDNTLAVKPTGSGVDSSMLVYTDDGDVYSFYLRAEGINSKTVPDVSFRIVGPQSAGMSFVEFDAKGNPLPNGNAAVATHGSKDFLQTEKFDPGALRGWDQYKLWGDKKLRPEQVFRDDHFTYIQFGDKWNDVELPTAYVVVDGIDELVNTRVQGTTFIVESTHRLITLKSGQSFMCIQYTGGK
;
A
#
# COMPACT_ATOMS: atom_id res chain seq x y z
N MET A 1 30.82 15.37 4.17
CA MET A 1 30.40 13.98 4.50
C MET A 1 30.13 13.24 3.19
N VAL A 2 30.39 11.93 3.10
CA VAL A 2 30.07 11.15 1.89
C VAL A 2 28.69 10.52 2.07
N SER A 3 27.82 10.62 1.08
CA SER A 3 26.51 9.97 1.06
C SER A 3 26.48 8.85 0.02
N ALA A 4 25.94 7.70 0.37
CA ALA A 4 25.76 6.56 -0.52
C ALA A 4 24.33 6.54 -1.07
N ILE A 5 24.19 6.43 -2.40
CA ILE A 5 22.90 6.28 -3.08
C ILE A 5 22.88 4.90 -3.72
N GLN A 6 21.92 4.09 -3.32
CA GLN A 6 21.71 2.73 -3.77
C GLN A 6 20.44 2.69 -4.63
N LEU A 7 20.61 2.47 -5.94
CA LEU A 7 19.51 2.25 -6.89
C LEU A 7 18.85 0.87 -6.66
N PRO A 8 17.64 0.65 -7.21
CA PRO A 8 16.92 -0.62 -7.08
C PRO A 8 17.76 -1.85 -7.46
N LYS A 9 17.38 -3.01 -6.93
CA LYS A 9 18.03 -4.27 -7.30
C LYS A 9 17.76 -4.58 -8.78
N GLY A 10 18.80 -4.97 -9.51
CA GLY A 10 18.71 -5.32 -10.94
C GLY A 10 19.13 -4.20 -11.90
N ILE A 11 19.07 -2.94 -11.45
CA ILE A 11 19.46 -1.78 -12.26
C ILE A 11 20.98 -1.64 -12.29
N LYS A 12 21.56 -1.46 -13.47
CA LYS A 12 23.00 -1.18 -13.64
C LYS A 12 23.22 0.28 -14.03
N ILE A 13 24.11 0.95 -13.31
CA ILE A 13 24.51 2.34 -13.59
C ILE A 13 25.48 2.34 -14.77
N LYS A 14 25.11 3.06 -15.83
CA LYS A 14 25.94 3.28 -17.02
C LYS A 14 26.86 4.49 -16.84
N SER A 15 26.27 5.64 -16.48
CA SER A 15 26.98 6.90 -16.28
C SER A 15 26.23 7.81 -15.33
N ALA A 16 26.91 8.84 -14.83
CA ALA A 16 26.30 9.91 -14.05
C ALA A 16 26.87 11.26 -14.47
N ASP A 17 25.99 12.23 -14.71
CA ASP A 17 26.33 13.60 -15.02
C ASP A 17 26.05 14.49 -13.80
N LEU A 18 26.99 15.38 -13.51
CA LEU A 18 26.86 16.37 -12.44
C LEU A 18 26.67 17.75 -13.04
N GLY A 19 25.75 18.53 -12.47
CA GLY A 19 25.57 19.94 -12.83
C GLY A 19 26.79 20.79 -12.46
N ASP A 20 27.38 20.55 -11.29
CA ASP A 20 28.62 21.21 -10.84
C ASP A 20 29.64 20.17 -10.36
N SER A 21 30.50 19.75 -11.29
CA SER A 21 31.59 18.80 -11.04
C SER A 21 32.76 19.42 -10.26
N SER A 22 32.78 20.74 -10.02
CA SER A 22 33.80 21.39 -9.20
C SER A 22 33.48 21.30 -7.69
N ARG A 23 32.19 21.22 -7.36
CA ARG A 23 31.66 21.20 -5.99
C ARG A 23 31.19 19.83 -5.50
N PHE A 24 31.00 18.89 -6.41
CA PHE A 24 30.60 17.53 -6.10
C PHE A 24 31.46 16.51 -6.84
N GLU A 25 31.81 15.44 -6.15
CA GLU A 25 32.50 14.28 -6.69
C GLU A 25 31.59 13.05 -6.57
N VAL A 26 31.44 12.28 -7.65
CA VAL A 26 30.64 11.06 -7.68
C VAL A 26 31.51 9.89 -8.09
N LYS A 27 31.40 8.79 -7.35
CA LYS A 27 32.10 7.53 -7.65
C LYS A 27 31.13 6.36 -7.63
N LYS A 28 31.11 5.59 -8.71
CA LYS A 28 30.46 4.27 -8.74
C LYS A 28 31.19 3.32 -7.79
N ARG A 29 30.45 2.68 -6.88
CA ARG A 29 30.98 1.72 -5.89
C ARG A 29 30.59 0.28 -6.21
N SER A 30 29.44 0.08 -6.82
CA SER A 30 28.95 -1.20 -7.31
C SER A 30 28.09 -0.97 -8.56
N ASP A 31 27.51 -2.02 -9.13
CA ASP A 31 26.59 -1.91 -10.26
C ASP A 31 25.43 -0.95 -10.03
N ASN A 32 24.94 -0.84 -8.79
CA ASN A 32 23.78 -0.03 -8.43
C ASN A 32 24.03 0.95 -7.28
N THR A 33 25.27 1.12 -6.84
CA THR A 33 25.63 2.07 -5.76
C THR A 33 26.53 3.19 -6.26
N LEU A 34 26.16 4.44 -5.95
CA LEU A 34 26.98 5.64 -6.10
C LEU A 34 27.38 6.18 -4.71
N ALA A 35 28.60 6.66 -4.59
CA ALA A 35 29.03 7.48 -3.48
C ALA A 35 29.18 8.93 -3.96
N VAL A 36 28.45 9.84 -3.33
CA VAL A 36 28.46 11.27 -3.63
C VAL A 36 29.16 12.00 -2.49
N LYS A 37 30.12 12.85 -2.82
CA LYS A 37 30.88 13.63 -1.86
C LYS A 37 30.89 15.11 -2.28
N PRO A 38 30.40 16.03 -1.45
CA PRO A 38 30.61 17.45 -1.67
C PRO A 38 32.06 17.82 -1.34
N THR A 39 32.63 18.75 -2.12
CA THR A 39 33.94 19.36 -1.90
C THR A 39 33.84 20.75 -1.29
N GLY A 40 32.63 21.34 -1.29
CA GLY A 40 32.30 22.61 -0.61
C GLY A 40 31.16 22.45 0.40
N SER A 41 30.94 23.49 1.20
CA SER A 41 29.84 23.58 2.17
C SER A 41 28.82 24.63 1.74
N GLY A 42 27.54 24.39 1.96
CA GLY A 42 26.47 25.34 1.60
C GLY A 42 26.27 25.47 0.09
N VAL A 43 26.54 24.40 -0.66
CA VAL A 43 26.44 24.35 -2.11
C VAL A 43 25.36 23.36 -2.53
N ASP A 44 24.64 23.72 -3.58
CA ASP A 44 23.57 22.92 -4.15
C ASP A 44 23.92 22.59 -5.61
N SER A 45 23.54 21.39 -6.07
CA SER A 45 23.76 20.95 -7.45
C SER A 45 22.70 19.92 -7.87
N SER A 46 22.76 19.49 -9.12
CA SER A 46 21.95 18.39 -9.65
C SER A 46 22.84 17.26 -10.13
N MET A 47 22.30 16.04 -10.10
CA MET A 47 22.93 14.86 -10.65
C MET A 47 21.92 14.03 -11.44
N LEU A 48 22.30 13.63 -12.64
CA LEU A 48 21.54 12.71 -13.48
C LEU A 48 22.28 11.39 -13.57
N VAL A 49 21.61 10.29 -13.28
CA VAL A 49 22.19 8.94 -13.33
C VAL A 49 21.49 8.16 -14.41
N TYR A 50 22.26 7.73 -15.41
CA TYR A 50 21.77 6.93 -16.53
C TYR A 50 22.05 5.47 -16.27
N THR A 51 21.06 4.64 -16.57
CA THR A 51 21.14 3.19 -16.40
C THR A 51 21.31 2.49 -17.74
N ASP A 52 21.75 1.24 -17.71
CA ASP A 52 21.85 0.42 -18.92
C ASP A 52 20.47 0.16 -19.55
N ASP A 53 19.41 0.13 -18.73
CA ASP A 53 18.02 -0.08 -19.15
C ASP A 53 17.39 1.17 -19.80
N GLY A 54 18.11 2.30 -19.81
CA GLY A 54 17.66 3.56 -20.40
C GLY A 54 16.92 4.50 -19.44
N ASP A 55 16.66 4.07 -18.21
CA ASP A 55 16.09 4.92 -17.17
C ASP A 55 17.08 5.99 -16.71
N VAL A 56 16.55 7.17 -16.38
CA VAL A 56 17.31 8.31 -15.88
C VAL A 56 16.79 8.73 -14.50
N TYR A 57 17.67 8.67 -13.50
CA TYR A 57 17.37 9.10 -12.13
C TYR A 57 17.94 10.50 -11.91
N SER A 58 17.08 11.45 -11.57
CA SER A 58 17.48 12.83 -11.24
C SER A 58 17.51 13.05 -9.74
N PHE A 59 18.61 13.61 -9.25
CA PHE A 59 18.83 13.94 -7.86
C PHE A 59 19.16 15.41 -7.70
N TYR A 60 18.57 16.01 -6.67
CA TYR A 60 19.02 17.29 -6.14
C TYR A 60 20.02 17.01 -5.00
N LEU A 61 21.21 17.59 -5.11
CA LEU A 61 22.29 17.44 -4.16
C LEU A 61 22.42 18.73 -3.36
N ARG A 62 22.42 18.62 -2.03
CA ARG A 62 22.69 19.73 -1.12
C ARG A 62 23.79 19.34 -0.14
N ALA A 63 24.77 20.22 -0.01
CA ALA A 63 25.83 20.11 0.98
C ALA A 63 25.54 21.04 2.16
N GLU A 64 25.17 20.46 3.30
CA GLU A 64 24.93 21.24 4.52
C GLU A 64 26.22 21.92 5.03
N GLY A 65 26.04 23.12 5.59
CA GLY A 65 27.13 23.89 6.21
C GLY A 65 27.49 23.39 7.61
N ILE A 66 28.66 23.80 8.12
CA ILE A 66 29.15 23.43 9.46
C ILE A 66 28.18 23.87 10.56
N ASN A 67 27.45 24.98 10.36
CA ASN A 67 26.48 25.52 11.30
C ASN A 67 25.04 25.04 11.03
N SER A 68 24.84 24.00 10.21
CA SER A 68 23.50 23.51 9.92
C SER A 68 22.88 22.84 11.15
N LYS A 69 21.58 23.09 11.38
CA LYS A 69 20.81 22.44 12.45
C LYS A 69 20.33 21.05 12.05
N THR A 70 20.41 20.71 10.76
CA THR A 70 19.95 19.45 10.19
C THR A 70 21.15 18.58 9.83
N VAL A 71 21.12 17.33 10.24
CA VAL A 71 22.15 16.35 9.87
C VAL A 71 21.81 15.79 8.49
N PRO A 72 22.74 15.83 7.52
CA PRO A 72 22.49 15.27 6.20
C PRO A 72 22.41 13.75 6.25
N ASP A 73 21.53 13.19 5.43
CA ASP A 73 21.40 11.74 5.27
C ASP A 73 22.64 11.13 4.59
N VAL A 74 23.15 10.05 5.19
CA VAL A 74 24.41 9.41 4.78
C VAL A 74 24.18 8.24 3.83
N SER A 75 22.98 7.64 3.83
CA SER A 75 22.65 6.50 2.97
C SER A 75 21.21 6.54 2.51
N PHE A 76 21.01 6.47 1.20
CA PHE A 76 19.72 6.39 0.56
C PHE A 76 19.61 5.08 -0.21
N ARG A 77 18.51 4.36 -0.01
CA ARG A 77 18.19 3.17 -0.79
C ARG A 77 16.86 3.36 -1.48
N ILE A 78 16.89 3.45 -2.80
CA ILE A 78 15.70 3.49 -3.63
C ILE A 78 15.22 2.06 -3.82
N VAL A 79 14.03 1.79 -3.29
CA VAL A 79 13.31 0.56 -3.58
C VAL A 79 12.49 0.85 -4.82
N GLY A 80 12.85 0.21 -5.93
CA GLY A 80 12.08 0.32 -7.18
C GLY A 80 10.69 -0.28 -7.00
N PRO A 81 9.76 -0.03 -7.94
CA PRO A 81 8.48 -0.72 -7.94
C PRO A 81 8.76 -2.21 -7.89
N GLN A 82 8.34 -2.86 -6.80
CA GLN A 82 8.20 -4.30 -6.85
C GLN A 82 7.11 -4.53 -7.87
N SER A 83 7.48 -5.00 -9.07
CA SER A 83 6.50 -5.59 -9.97
C SER A 83 5.86 -6.73 -9.18
N ALA A 84 4.73 -6.45 -8.51
CA ALA A 84 3.73 -7.47 -8.28
C ALA A 84 3.48 -8.02 -9.67
N GLY A 85 3.95 -9.24 -9.93
CA GLY A 85 4.17 -9.76 -11.28
C GLY A 85 2.93 -9.52 -12.15
N MET A 86 2.97 -8.50 -12.99
CA MET A 86 1.91 -8.30 -13.97
C MET A 86 2.16 -9.33 -15.05
N SER A 87 1.37 -10.41 -15.00
CA SER A 87 1.36 -11.45 -16.01
C SER A 87 0.89 -10.83 -17.33
N PHE A 88 1.73 -10.87 -18.36
CA PHE A 88 1.27 -10.57 -19.72
C PHE A 88 0.77 -11.87 -20.36
N VAL A 89 -0.37 -11.81 -21.03
CA VAL A 89 -0.87 -12.92 -21.85
C VAL A 89 -0.33 -12.70 -23.25
N GLU A 90 0.48 -13.64 -23.74
CA GLU A 90 1.01 -13.59 -25.10
C GLU A 90 -0.04 -14.14 -26.07
N PHE A 91 -0.33 -13.41 -27.15
CA PHE A 91 -1.32 -13.80 -28.15
C PHE A 91 -0.62 -14.20 -29.46
N ASP A 92 -1.14 -15.22 -30.13
CA ASP A 92 -0.73 -15.56 -31.48
C ASP A 92 -1.13 -14.46 -32.48
N ALA A 93 -0.63 -14.53 -33.71
CA ALA A 93 -0.95 -13.58 -34.77
C ALA A 93 -2.45 -13.55 -35.16
N LYS A 94 -3.27 -14.46 -34.61
CA LYS A 94 -4.72 -14.54 -34.80
C LYS A 94 -5.50 -14.08 -33.55
N GLY A 95 -4.82 -13.59 -32.52
CA GLY A 95 -5.42 -13.09 -31.28
C GLY A 95 -5.79 -14.16 -30.27
N ASN A 96 -5.34 -15.41 -30.42
CA ASN A 96 -5.57 -16.47 -29.43
C ASN A 96 -4.44 -16.48 -28.39
N PRO A 97 -4.74 -16.62 -27.10
CA PRO A 97 -3.72 -16.71 -26.06
C PRO A 97 -2.86 -17.98 -26.26
N LEU A 98 -1.55 -17.81 -26.33
CA LEU A 98 -0.59 -18.90 -26.45
C LEU A 98 -0.45 -19.61 -25.09
N PRO A 99 -0.46 -20.96 -25.03
CA PRO A 99 -0.36 -21.70 -23.76
C PRO A 99 1.03 -21.70 -23.13
N ASN A 100 1.99 -20.97 -23.72
CA ASN A 100 3.42 -21.06 -23.40
C ASN A 100 4.01 -19.76 -22.82
N GLY A 101 3.17 -18.79 -22.48
CA GLY A 101 3.57 -17.86 -21.44
C GLY A 101 3.75 -18.70 -20.18
N ASN A 102 4.90 -18.60 -19.50
CA ASN A 102 5.00 -19.01 -18.12
C ASN A 102 3.90 -18.27 -17.37
N ALA A 103 2.71 -18.87 -17.31
CA ALA A 103 1.73 -18.62 -16.29
C ALA A 103 2.45 -19.05 -15.03
N ALA A 104 3.23 -18.12 -14.47
CA ALA A 104 3.25 -17.97 -13.05
C ALA A 104 1.77 -17.82 -12.69
N VAL A 105 1.12 -18.98 -12.46
CA VAL A 105 0.17 -19.10 -11.36
C VAL A 105 0.83 -18.26 -10.29
N ALA A 106 0.21 -17.12 -9.98
CA ALA A 106 0.68 -16.27 -8.93
C ALA A 106 0.83 -17.19 -7.73
N THR A 107 2.05 -17.67 -7.52
CA THR A 107 2.39 -18.37 -6.32
C THR A 107 2.62 -17.17 -5.45
N HIS A 108 1.50 -16.61 -4.97
CA HIS A 108 1.48 -15.83 -3.76
C HIS A 108 2.35 -16.66 -2.84
N GLY A 109 3.58 -16.17 -2.59
CA GLY A 109 4.44 -16.79 -1.60
C GLY A 109 3.53 -17.03 -0.41
N SER A 110 3.52 -18.25 0.09
CA SER A 110 2.46 -18.94 0.86
C SER A 110 2.12 -18.31 2.23
N LYS A 111 2.28 -17.00 2.32
CA LYS A 111 2.16 -16.07 3.44
C LYS A 111 1.59 -14.72 2.99
N ASP A 112 0.84 -14.67 1.89
CA ASP A 112 -0.10 -13.57 1.67
C ASP A 112 -1.33 -13.82 2.56
N PHE A 113 -1.24 -13.39 3.81
CA PHE A 113 -2.29 -13.60 4.81
C PHE A 113 -3.65 -13.03 4.38
N LEU A 114 -3.68 -12.11 3.40
CA LEU A 114 -4.89 -11.49 2.88
C LEU A 114 -5.58 -12.31 1.78
N GLN A 115 -4.85 -13.22 1.11
CA GLN A 115 -5.40 -14.08 0.05
C GLN A 115 -5.52 -15.56 0.44
N THR A 116 -4.90 -15.98 1.53
CA THR A 116 -4.84 -17.41 1.93
C THR A 116 -5.84 -17.80 3.01
N GLU A 117 -6.66 -16.88 3.52
CA GLU A 117 -7.80 -17.28 4.34
C GLU A 117 -8.85 -17.92 3.45
N LYS A 118 -8.85 -19.26 3.44
CA LYS A 118 -9.91 -20.05 2.81
C LYS A 118 -11.21 -19.63 3.47
N PHE A 119 -12.10 -19.00 2.70
CA PHE A 119 -13.46 -18.74 3.13
C PHE A 119 -14.08 -20.07 3.62
N ASP A 120 -14.27 -20.19 4.93
CA ASP A 120 -14.92 -21.32 5.55
C ASP A 120 -16.37 -20.94 5.87
N PRO A 121 -17.36 -21.48 5.13
CA PRO A 121 -18.76 -21.22 5.41
C PRO A 121 -19.19 -21.61 6.83
N GLY A 122 -18.48 -22.56 7.47
CA GLY A 122 -18.74 -23.00 8.85
C GLY A 122 -18.27 -22.02 9.93
N ALA A 123 -17.37 -21.10 9.61
CA ALA A 123 -16.87 -20.09 10.55
C ALA A 123 -17.81 -18.88 10.70
N LEU A 124 -18.73 -18.71 9.74
CA LEU A 124 -19.74 -17.65 9.77
C LEU A 124 -20.65 -17.81 10.99
N ARG A 125 -20.85 -16.71 11.71
CA ARG A 125 -21.65 -16.66 12.94
C ARG A 125 -22.14 -15.25 13.23
N GLY A 126 -22.95 -15.11 14.27
CA GLY A 126 -23.40 -13.81 14.75
C GLY A 126 -24.62 -13.23 14.05
N TRP A 127 -25.32 -14.01 13.21
CA TRP A 127 -26.61 -13.59 12.66
C TRP A 127 -27.56 -13.16 13.77
N ASP A 128 -28.14 -11.97 13.63
CA ASP A 128 -29.06 -11.35 14.60
C ASP A 128 -28.50 -11.15 16.02
N GLN A 129 -27.18 -11.31 16.20
CA GLN A 129 -26.48 -11.06 17.47
C GLN A 129 -25.84 -9.65 17.50
N TYR A 130 -26.49 -8.70 16.83
CA TYR A 130 -26.03 -7.32 16.75
C TYR A 130 -27.10 -6.36 17.22
N LYS A 131 -26.70 -5.49 18.15
CA LYS A 131 -27.49 -4.33 18.54
C LYS A 131 -27.12 -3.17 17.61
N LEU A 132 -28.12 -2.69 16.88
CA LEU A 132 -27.98 -1.61 15.91
C LEU A 132 -28.68 -0.34 16.43
N TRP A 133 -28.00 0.80 16.42
CA TRP A 133 -28.60 2.10 16.70
C TRP A 133 -27.95 3.22 15.90
N GLY A 134 -28.71 4.27 15.59
CA GLY A 134 -28.27 5.38 14.76
C GLY A 134 -29.30 5.74 13.69
N ASP A 135 -28.83 6.29 12.59
CA ASP A 135 -29.66 6.73 11.46
C ASP A 135 -30.22 5.53 10.68
N LYS A 136 -31.51 5.57 10.36
CA LYS A 136 -32.20 4.54 9.59
C LYS A 136 -31.64 4.38 8.18
N LYS A 137 -31.05 5.44 7.60
CA LYS A 137 -30.44 5.40 6.27
C LYS A 137 -29.26 4.44 6.20
N LEU A 138 -28.47 4.36 7.26
CA LEU A 138 -27.28 3.51 7.35
C LEU A 138 -27.57 2.15 7.98
N ARG A 139 -28.85 1.78 8.16
CA ARG A 139 -29.22 0.54 8.84
C ARG A 139 -29.08 -0.66 7.87
N PRO A 140 -28.19 -1.62 8.16
CA PRO A 140 -28.04 -2.81 7.33
C PRO A 140 -29.25 -3.75 7.47
N GLU A 141 -29.43 -4.61 6.48
CA GLU A 141 -30.42 -5.68 6.51
C GLU A 141 -29.93 -6.86 7.34
N GLN A 142 -28.65 -7.23 7.16
CA GLN A 142 -28.04 -8.30 7.93
C GLN A 142 -26.60 -7.98 8.28
N VAL A 143 -26.19 -8.40 9.48
CA VAL A 143 -24.81 -8.32 9.96
C VAL A 143 -24.42 -9.68 10.50
N PHE A 144 -23.27 -10.17 10.08
CA PHE A 144 -22.65 -11.40 10.57
C PHE A 144 -21.13 -11.24 10.53
N ARG A 145 -20.41 -12.17 11.15
CA ARG A 145 -18.95 -12.17 11.23
C ARG A 145 -18.41 -13.57 11.11
N ASP A 146 -17.11 -13.68 10.85
CA ASP A 146 -16.35 -14.89 11.10
C ASP A 146 -15.31 -14.63 12.21
N ASP A 147 -14.13 -15.24 12.11
CA ASP A 147 -12.98 -15.00 13.00
C ASP A 147 -12.17 -13.75 12.65
N HIS A 148 -12.26 -13.25 11.41
CA HIS A 148 -11.37 -12.22 10.86
C HIS A 148 -12.12 -10.94 10.45
N PHE A 149 -13.32 -11.06 9.89
CA PHE A 149 -14.07 -10.02 9.22
C PHE A 149 -15.51 -9.91 9.72
N THR A 150 -16.06 -8.71 9.62
CA THR A 150 -17.49 -8.43 9.83
C THR A 150 -18.12 -8.06 8.50
N TYR A 151 -19.19 -8.76 8.15
CA TYR A 151 -19.94 -8.61 6.92
C TYR A 151 -21.23 -7.85 7.19
N ILE A 152 -21.41 -6.74 6.48
CA ILE A 152 -22.56 -5.84 6.62
C ILE A 152 -23.28 -5.81 5.28
N GLN A 153 -24.47 -6.41 5.23
CA GLN A 153 -25.27 -6.48 4.02
C GLN A 153 -26.34 -5.40 4.02
N PHE A 154 -26.35 -4.57 2.97
CA PHE A 154 -27.38 -3.56 2.76
C PHE A 154 -28.48 -4.03 1.78
N GLY A 155 -28.30 -5.18 1.13
CA GLY A 155 -29.27 -5.75 0.19
C GLY A 155 -29.60 -4.79 -0.95
N ASP A 156 -30.88 -4.65 -1.25
CA ASP A 156 -31.37 -3.78 -2.34
C ASP A 156 -31.13 -2.29 -2.05
N LYS A 157 -30.94 -1.92 -0.78
CA LYS A 157 -30.67 -0.53 -0.36
C LYS A 157 -29.25 -0.08 -0.68
N TRP A 158 -28.38 -1.00 -1.13
CA TRP A 158 -27.00 -0.67 -1.48
C TRP A 158 -26.89 0.50 -2.46
N ASN A 159 -27.80 0.60 -3.43
CA ASN A 159 -27.78 1.67 -4.43
C ASN A 159 -28.21 3.04 -3.87
N ASP A 160 -28.97 3.06 -2.77
CA ASP A 160 -29.49 4.27 -2.14
C ASP A 160 -28.65 4.72 -0.93
N VAL A 161 -27.75 3.86 -0.45
CA VAL A 161 -26.88 4.12 0.70
C VAL A 161 -25.56 4.70 0.22
N GLU A 162 -25.27 5.93 0.66
CA GLU A 162 -23.95 6.53 0.48
C GLU A 162 -22.91 5.72 1.29
N LEU A 163 -21.82 5.31 0.62
CA LEU A 163 -20.80 4.43 1.21
C LEU A 163 -20.22 5.02 2.50
N PRO A 164 -20.50 4.42 3.67
CA PRO A 164 -20.02 4.97 4.92
C PRO A 164 -18.56 4.61 5.15
N THR A 165 -17.87 5.43 5.94
CA THR A 165 -16.57 5.06 6.50
C THR A 165 -16.78 4.24 7.78
N ALA A 166 -16.08 3.12 7.92
CA ALA A 166 -16.13 2.31 9.14
C ALA A 166 -14.98 2.65 10.10
N TYR A 167 -15.32 2.57 11.38
CA TYR A 167 -14.42 2.69 12.50
C TYR A 167 -14.66 1.52 13.46
N VAL A 168 -13.61 1.03 14.10
CA VAL A 168 -13.72 0.12 15.24
C VAL A 168 -13.52 0.91 16.52
N VAL A 169 -14.27 0.58 17.57
CA VAL A 169 -14.12 1.26 18.86
C VAL A 169 -13.20 0.45 19.76
N VAL A 170 -12.03 1.00 20.03
CA VAL A 170 -11.03 0.46 20.95
C VAL A 170 -10.91 1.42 22.13
N ASP A 171 -11.17 0.92 23.35
CA ASP A 171 -11.13 1.72 24.58
C ASP A 171 -11.98 3.02 24.55
N GLY A 172 -13.07 3.00 23.78
CA GLY A 172 -13.99 4.15 23.63
C GLY A 172 -13.54 5.19 22.59
N ILE A 173 -12.46 4.93 21.86
CA ILE A 173 -11.95 5.78 20.78
C ILE A 173 -12.19 5.09 19.44
N ASP A 174 -12.64 5.84 18.44
CA ASP A 174 -12.82 5.35 17.07
C ASP A 174 -11.47 5.25 16.36
N GLU A 175 -11.08 4.05 15.93
CA GLU A 175 -9.91 3.78 15.10
C GLU A 175 -10.32 3.43 13.67
N LEU A 176 -9.52 3.86 12.68
CA LEU A 176 -9.76 3.50 11.29
C LEU A 176 -9.50 2.01 11.08
N VAL A 177 -10.36 1.39 10.28
CA VAL A 177 -10.25 -0.02 9.89
C VAL A 177 -10.28 -0.12 8.38
N ASN A 178 -9.56 -1.09 7.83
CA ASN A 178 -9.66 -1.39 6.41
C ASN A 178 -11.05 -1.93 6.07
N THR A 179 -11.56 -1.52 4.92
CA THR A 179 -12.86 -1.93 4.41
C THR A 179 -12.76 -2.29 2.95
N ARG A 180 -13.55 -3.27 2.52
CA ARG A 180 -13.71 -3.64 1.12
C ARG A 180 -15.18 -3.84 0.79
N VAL A 181 -15.50 -3.72 -0.48
CA VAL A 181 -16.86 -3.91 -1.00
C VAL A 181 -16.88 -5.12 -1.92
N GLN A 182 -17.83 -6.02 -1.72
CA GLN A 182 -18.11 -7.13 -2.63
C GLN A 182 -19.62 -7.20 -2.91
N GLY A 183 -20.02 -6.85 -4.12
CA GLY A 183 -21.43 -6.77 -4.50
C GLY A 183 -22.19 -5.77 -3.63
N THR A 184 -23.15 -6.26 -2.85
CA THR A 184 -23.97 -5.48 -1.90
C THR A 184 -23.52 -5.62 -0.44
N THR A 185 -22.34 -6.25 -0.24
CA THR A 185 -21.77 -6.49 1.09
C THR A 185 -20.61 -5.55 1.35
N PHE A 186 -20.71 -4.79 2.44
CA PHE A 186 -19.64 -3.99 2.99
C PHE A 186 -18.88 -4.82 4.02
N ILE A 187 -17.61 -5.10 3.76
CA ILE A 187 -16.79 -5.99 4.57
C ILE A 187 -15.79 -5.13 5.35
N VAL A 188 -15.88 -5.22 6.67
CA VAL A 188 -14.96 -4.57 7.60
C VAL A 188 -13.90 -5.59 8.00
N GLU A 189 -12.63 -5.24 7.85
CA GLU A 189 -11.50 -6.12 8.15
C GLU A 189 -11.20 -6.21 9.65
N SER A 190 -12.25 -6.44 10.45
CA SER A 190 -12.14 -6.58 11.90
C SER A 190 -13.36 -7.24 12.51
N THR A 191 -13.19 -7.84 13.69
CA THR A 191 -14.24 -8.47 14.50
C THR A 191 -14.42 -7.82 15.88
N HIS A 192 -13.98 -6.56 16.03
CA HIS A 192 -14.18 -5.78 17.24
C HIS A 192 -15.65 -5.71 17.64
N ARG A 193 -15.89 -5.60 18.95
CA ARG A 193 -17.24 -5.68 19.52
C ARG A 193 -18.14 -4.53 19.07
N LEU A 194 -17.58 -3.36 18.81
CA LEU A 194 -18.32 -2.18 18.42
C LEU A 194 -17.69 -1.58 17.16
N ILE A 195 -18.53 -1.46 16.13
CA ILE A 195 -18.18 -0.87 14.85
C ILE A 195 -19.09 0.33 14.63
N THR A 196 -18.53 1.46 14.24
CA THR A 196 -19.26 2.68 13.93
C THR A 196 -19.13 2.99 12.45
N LEU A 197 -20.25 3.07 11.75
CA LEU A 197 -20.33 3.56 10.38
C LEU A 197 -20.71 5.04 10.40
N LYS A 198 -20.01 5.87 9.61
CA LYS A 198 -20.30 7.30 9.47
C LYS A 198 -20.46 7.68 8.00
N SER A 199 -21.51 8.44 7.70
CA SER A 199 -21.71 9.11 6.42
C SER A 199 -22.24 10.53 6.65
N GLY A 200 -21.40 11.53 6.41
CA GLY A 200 -21.71 12.93 6.72
C GLY A 200 -22.07 13.13 8.20
N GLN A 201 -23.29 13.58 8.48
CA GLN A 201 -23.84 13.75 9.83
C GLN A 201 -24.56 12.51 10.37
N SER A 202 -24.79 11.50 9.52
CA SER A 202 -25.44 10.25 9.88
C SER A 202 -24.42 9.25 10.43
N PHE A 203 -24.81 8.50 11.46
CA PHE A 203 -24.00 7.42 12.02
C PHE A 203 -24.83 6.17 12.28
N MET A 204 -24.21 5.00 12.23
CA MET A 204 -24.79 3.71 12.62
C MET A 204 -23.78 2.93 13.44
N CYS A 205 -24.15 2.62 14.68
CA CYS A 205 -23.35 1.79 15.56
C CYS A 205 -23.85 0.35 15.52
N ILE A 206 -22.90 -0.57 15.34
CA ILE A 206 -23.10 -2.00 15.21
C ILE A 206 -22.34 -2.66 16.35
N GLN A 207 -23.07 -3.09 17.38
CA GLN A 207 -22.46 -3.74 18.54
C GLN A 207 -22.76 -5.23 18.54
N TYR A 208 -21.71 -6.04 18.51
CA TYR A 208 -21.81 -7.47 18.74
C TYR A 208 -22.21 -7.75 20.19
N THR A 209 -23.36 -8.41 20.37
CA THR A 209 -23.87 -8.76 21.71
C THR A 209 -23.40 -10.13 22.19
N GLY A 210 -22.80 -10.94 21.30
CA GLY A 210 -22.41 -12.31 21.61
C GLY A 210 -23.63 -13.24 21.68
N GLY A 211 -23.51 -14.42 21.07
CA GLY A 211 -24.40 -15.53 21.39
C GLY A 211 -24.13 -16.03 22.80
N LYS A 212 -25.19 -16.44 23.50
CA LYS A 212 -25.02 -17.36 24.63
C LYS A 212 -24.38 -18.66 24.17
#